data_AF-A0A5C7QIX3-F1
#
_entry.id   AF-A0A5C7QIX3-F1
#
_cell.length_a   1.000
_cell.length_b   1.000
_cell.length_c   1.000
_cell.angle_alpha   90.00
_cell.angle_beta   90.00
_cell.angle_gamma   90.00
#
_symmetry.space_group_name_H-M   'P 1'
#
loop_
_entity.id
_entity.type
_entity.pdbx_description
1 polymer ?
#
loop_
_entity_poly.entity_id
_entity_poly.type
_entity_poly.pdbx_seq_one_letter_code
_entity_poly.pdbx_strand_id
1 'polypeptide(L)'
;MITFAETDDLIRRAAPRYNAHILEFGSPEASAVRSMLEVAGKLIPTLHGPVSTVLGELSKWSFTLPMPGDRVQIYLSESGSRDPVTKLATAMHELCHAHQCNKAGSDAQAAVNYLGSEELRAKLEADAKACNVFVRYILTGEVPSSTSAVSGLGADLYHIDGPELEFAAQIAAVHIDTMLGGECPPLDVAQTFLELVRKHYPEKIAVPSFR
;
A
#
# COMPACT_ATOMS: atom_id res chain seq x y z
N MET A 1 -20.16 0.23 9.74
CA MET A 1 -19.15 -0.52 8.96
C MET A 1 -19.23 -0.08 7.50
N ILE A 2 -18.09 0.06 6.83
CA ILE A 2 -18.02 0.42 5.40
C ILE A 2 -18.40 -0.79 4.53
N THR A 3 -19.04 -0.56 3.39
CA THR A 3 -19.42 -1.58 2.41
C THR A 3 -18.44 -1.63 1.24
N PHE A 4 -18.48 -2.71 0.44
CA PHE A 4 -17.64 -2.79 -0.77
C PHE A 4 -17.90 -1.63 -1.74
N ALA A 5 -19.16 -1.24 -1.96
CA ALA A 5 -19.49 -0.13 -2.85
C ALA A 5 -18.90 1.22 -2.37
N GLU A 6 -18.93 1.48 -1.06
CA GLU A 6 -18.34 2.68 -0.46
C GLU A 6 -16.80 2.63 -0.54
N THR A 7 -16.20 1.45 -0.30
CA THR A 7 -14.76 1.21 -0.48
C THR A 7 -14.33 1.47 -1.93
N ASP A 8 -15.04 0.91 -2.89
CA ASP A 8 -14.73 1.05 -4.32
C ASP A 8 -14.87 2.51 -4.77
N ASP A 9 -15.87 3.23 -4.26
CA ASP A 9 -16.04 4.66 -4.50
C ASP A 9 -14.85 5.47 -3.95
N LEU A 10 -14.37 5.17 -2.74
CA LEU A 10 -13.19 5.84 -2.17
C LEU A 10 -11.92 5.54 -2.98
N ILE A 11 -11.69 4.28 -3.35
CA ILE A 11 -10.53 3.87 -4.16
C ILE A 11 -10.55 4.59 -5.51
N ARG A 12 -11.71 4.60 -6.19
CA ARG A 12 -11.90 5.26 -7.48
C ARG A 12 -11.66 6.77 -7.42
N ARG A 13 -11.93 7.42 -6.28
CA ARG A 13 -11.66 8.85 -6.06
C ARG A 13 -10.19 9.13 -5.74
N ALA A 14 -9.53 8.21 -5.02
CA ALA A 14 -8.14 8.37 -4.61
C ALA A 14 -7.15 8.08 -5.75
N ALA A 15 -7.35 6.98 -6.49
CA ALA A 15 -6.38 6.47 -7.45
C ALA A 15 -5.91 7.49 -8.52
N PRO A 16 -6.78 8.34 -9.10
CA PRO A 16 -6.35 9.34 -10.08
C PRO A 16 -5.38 10.40 -9.51
N ARG A 17 -5.37 10.63 -8.19
CA ARG A 17 -4.42 11.57 -7.56
C ARG A 17 -2.97 11.06 -7.60
N TYR A 18 -2.79 9.77 -7.84
CA TYR A 18 -1.49 9.08 -7.83
C TYR A 18 -1.18 8.41 -9.16
N ASN A 19 -1.83 8.83 -10.26
CA ASN A 19 -1.71 8.23 -11.59
C ASN A 19 -1.86 6.70 -11.57
N ALA A 20 -2.66 6.18 -10.62
CA ALA A 20 -2.80 4.76 -10.37
C ALA A 20 -4.01 4.19 -11.10
N HIS A 21 -3.81 3.07 -11.76
CA HIS A 21 -4.85 2.21 -12.26
C HIS A 21 -4.98 1.00 -11.32
N ILE A 22 -6.19 0.61 -10.95
CA ILE A 22 -6.44 -0.52 -10.03
C ILE A 22 -6.95 -1.71 -10.84
N LEU A 23 -6.31 -2.87 -10.66
CA LEU A 23 -6.75 -4.15 -11.19
C LEU A 23 -7.11 -5.06 -10.03
N GLU A 24 -8.26 -5.70 -10.10
CA GLU A 24 -8.75 -6.58 -9.03
C GLU A 24 -8.63 -8.05 -9.44
N PHE A 25 -8.33 -8.91 -8.46
CA PHE A 25 -8.37 -10.36 -8.66
C PHE A 25 -9.69 -10.79 -9.32
N GLY A 26 -9.59 -11.64 -10.34
CA GLY A 26 -10.75 -12.14 -11.09
C GLY A 26 -11.30 -11.19 -12.15
N SER A 27 -10.80 -9.95 -12.28
CA SER A 27 -11.14 -9.08 -13.41
C SER A 27 -10.57 -9.62 -14.73
N PRO A 28 -11.23 -9.39 -15.88
CA PRO A 28 -10.68 -9.75 -17.19
C PRO A 28 -9.25 -9.21 -17.40
N GLU A 29 -8.99 -8.00 -16.93
CA GLU A 29 -7.73 -7.29 -17.06
C GLU A 29 -6.65 -7.84 -16.12
N ALA A 30 -7.01 -8.46 -14.99
CA ALA A 30 -6.06 -9.13 -14.11
C ALA A 30 -5.35 -10.31 -14.78
N SER A 31 -5.90 -10.90 -15.84
CA SER A 31 -5.21 -11.92 -16.62
C SER A 31 -3.90 -11.41 -17.25
N ALA A 32 -3.82 -10.10 -17.56
CA ALA A 32 -2.63 -9.47 -18.14
C ALA A 32 -1.54 -9.19 -17.10
N VAL A 33 -1.87 -9.19 -15.80
CA VAL A 33 -0.93 -8.88 -14.70
C VAL A 33 0.22 -9.87 -14.65
N ARG A 34 -0.06 -11.15 -14.90
CA ARG A 34 0.98 -12.20 -15.01
C ARG A 34 2.02 -11.83 -16.08
N SER A 35 1.55 -11.46 -17.28
CA SER A 35 2.46 -11.08 -18.38
C SER A 35 3.26 -9.82 -18.06
N MET A 36 2.66 -8.84 -17.39
CA MET A 36 3.37 -7.63 -16.96
C MET A 36 4.51 -7.95 -15.97
N LEU A 37 4.22 -8.78 -14.96
CA LEU A 37 5.22 -9.24 -13.99
C LEU A 37 6.35 -10.02 -14.66
N GLU A 38 6.02 -10.95 -15.56
CA GLU A 38 7.03 -11.73 -16.30
C GLU A 38 7.96 -10.83 -17.13
N VAL A 39 7.43 -9.78 -17.75
CA VAL A 39 8.23 -8.79 -18.48
C VAL A 39 9.10 -7.98 -17.52
N ALA A 40 8.55 -7.52 -16.39
CA ALA A 40 9.32 -6.77 -15.38
C ALA A 40 10.50 -7.60 -14.83
N GLY A 41 10.27 -8.88 -14.50
CA GLY A 41 11.32 -9.79 -14.03
C GLY A 41 12.40 -10.11 -15.07
N LYS A 42 12.08 -10.02 -16.37
CA LYS A 42 13.06 -10.16 -17.46
C LYS A 42 13.90 -8.89 -17.67
N LEU A 43 13.27 -7.72 -17.54
CA LEU A 43 13.93 -6.44 -17.77
C LEU A 43 14.81 -6.00 -16.60
N ILE A 44 14.47 -6.41 -15.37
CA ILE A 44 15.18 -6.05 -14.15
C ILE A 44 15.59 -7.36 -13.46
N PRO A 45 16.83 -7.87 -13.69
CA PRO A 45 17.26 -9.18 -13.20
C PRO A 45 17.13 -9.36 -11.68
N THR A 46 17.30 -8.28 -10.91
CA THR A 46 17.14 -8.28 -9.45
C THR A 46 15.69 -8.51 -9.00
N LEU A 47 14.70 -8.29 -9.87
CA LEU A 47 13.30 -8.58 -9.59
C LEU A 47 12.90 -10.03 -9.88
N HIS A 48 13.74 -10.84 -10.52
CA HIS A 48 13.36 -12.19 -10.96
C HIS A 48 12.87 -13.08 -9.81
N GLY A 49 13.57 -13.09 -8.67
CA GLY A 49 13.16 -13.85 -7.48
C GLY A 49 11.82 -13.37 -6.91
N PRO A 50 11.69 -12.10 -6.50
CA PRO A 50 10.43 -11.53 -6.00
C PRO A 50 9.25 -11.73 -6.96
N VAL A 51 9.45 -11.47 -8.26
CA VAL A 51 8.43 -11.69 -9.30
C VAL A 51 8.00 -13.14 -9.35
N SER A 52 8.92 -14.10 -9.30
CA SER A 52 8.58 -15.53 -9.31
C SER A 52 7.73 -15.92 -8.10
N THR A 53 8.02 -15.37 -6.91
CA THR A 53 7.22 -15.60 -5.70
C THR A 53 5.82 -15.03 -5.84
N VAL A 54 5.69 -13.76 -6.28
CA VAL A 54 4.39 -13.11 -6.50
C VAL A 54 3.57 -13.88 -7.55
N LEU A 55 4.18 -14.28 -8.66
CA LEU A 55 3.52 -15.04 -9.73
C LEU A 55 2.99 -16.41 -9.28
N GLY A 56 3.66 -17.04 -8.31
CA GLY A 56 3.23 -18.29 -7.70
C GLY A 56 2.01 -18.13 -6.77
N GLU A 57 1.74 -16.91 -6.31
CA GLU A 57 0.77 -16.63 -5.24
C GLU A 57 -0.08 -15.36 -5.48
N LEU A 58 -0.51 -15.13 -6.73
CA LEU A 58 -1.29 -13.93 -7.13
C LEU A 58 -2.64 -13.77 -6.41
N SER A 59 -3.20 -14.82 -5.78
CA SER A 59 -4.38 -14.67 -4.92
C SER A 59 -4.03 -14.13 -3.53
N LYS A 60 -2.77 -14.20 -3.11
CA LYS A 60 -2.31 -13.75 -1.79
C LYS A 60 -1.78 -12.32 -1.84
N TRP A 61 -0.92 -11.99 -2.79
CA TRP A 61 -0.16 -10.74 -2.77
C TRP A 61 -0.75 -9.64 -3.64
N SER A 62 -1.02 -8.49 -3.03
CA SER A 62 -1.24 -7.23 -3.73
C SER A 62 0.10 -6.55 -3.97
N PHE A 63 0.21 -5.72 -5.00
CA PHE A 63 1.45 -5.03 -5.31
C PHE A 63 1.23 -3.84 -6.25
N THR A 64 2.28 -3.04 -6.35
CA THR A 64 2.37 -1.84 -7.18
C THR A 64 3.49 -1.99 -8.22
N LEU A 65 3.17 -1.71 -9.49
CA LEU A 65 4.12 -1.73 -10.60
C LEU A 65 4.20 -0.34 -11.25
N PRO A 66 5.38 0.29 -11.30
CA PRO A 66 5.57 1.47 -12.14
C PRO A 66 5.47 1.10 -13.62
N MET A 67 4.83 1.96 -14.40
CA MET A 67 4.55 1.78 -15.83
C MET A 67 5.03 3.00 -16.62
N PRO A 68 5.45 2.81 -17.89
CA PRO A 68 5.93 3.91 -18.72
C PRO A 68 4.96 5.10 -18.78
N GLY A 69 5.52 6.30 -18.59
CA GLY A 69 4.83 7.58 -18.69
C GLY A 69 4.14 8.01 -17.40
N ASP A 70 4.83 7.87 -16.26
CA ASP A 70 4.37 8.27 -14.91
C ASP A 70 3.04 7.61 -14.48
N ARG A 71 2.77 6.42 -15.03
CA ARG A 71 1.58 5.63 -14.69
C ARG A 71 1.96 4.56 -13.70
N VAL A 72 1.03 4.19 -12.84
CA VAL A 72 1.24 3.11 -11.88
C VAL A 72 0.10 2.11 -12.00
N GLN A 73 0.46 0.82 -12.02
CA GLN A 73 -0.50 -0.28 -12.02
C GLN A 73 -0.50 -0.93 -10.64
N ILE A 74 -1.63 -0.84 -9.93
CA ILE A 74 -1.86 -1.56 -8.67
C ILE A 74 -2.67 -2.80 -8.96
N TYR A 75 -2.28 -3.91 -8.37
CA TYR A 75 -3.04 -5.15 -8.36
C TYR A 75 -3.49 -5.48 -6.94
N LEU A 76 -4.80 -5.64 -6.76
CA LEU A 76 -5.41 -6.06 -5.49
C LEU A 76 -5.75 -7.56 -5.56
N SER A 77 -5.10 -8.33 -4.69
CA SER A 77 -5.30 -9.78 -4.59
C SER A 77 -6.63 -10.15 -3.95
N GLU A 78 -7.00 -11.43 -4.04
CA GLU A 78 -8.16 -11.99 -3.36
C GLU A 78 -8.06 -11.79 -1.84
N SER A 79 -6.91 -12.16 -1.25
CA SER A 79 -6.64 -11.96 0.18
C SER A 79 -6.66 -10.47 0.57
N GLY A 80 -6.09 -9.61 -0.28
CA GLY A 80 -6.08 -8.16 -0.09
C GLY A 80 -7.47 -7.52 -0.20
N SER A 81 -8.44 -8.24 -0.77
CA SER A 81 -9.80 -7.76 -1.04
C SER A 81 -10.90 -8.55 -0.30
N ARG A 82 -10.53 -9.40 0.66
CA ARG A 82 -11.44 -10.36 1.32
C ARG A 82 -12.65 -9.72 2.03
N ASP A 83 -12.53 -8.48 2.46
CA ASP A 83 -13.58 -7.71 3.14
C ASP A 83 -13.39 -6.20 2.85
N PRO A 84 -14.43 -5.35 3.02
CA PRO A 84 -14.36 -3.93 2.63
C PRO A 84 -13.27 -3.12 3.31
N VAL A 85 -12.98 -3.41 4.59
CA VAL A 85 -11.96 -2.68 5.36
C VAL A 85 -10.57 -3.13 4.90
N THR A 86 -10.36 -4.44 4.75
CA THR A 86 -9.10 -4.99 4.22
C THR A 86 -8.84 -4.48 2.80
N LYS A 87 -9.84 -4.47 1.92
CA LYS A 87 -9.70 -3.94 0.55
C LYS A 87 -9.25 -2.48 0.56
N LEU A 88 -9.90 -1.63 1.34
CA LEU A 88 -9.55 -0.21 1.41
C LEU A 88 -8.16 0.02 2.01
N ALA A 89 -7.83 -0.68 3.10
CA ALA A 89 -6.54 -0.59 3.76
C ALA A 89 -5.41 -1.07 2.83
N THR A 90 -5.61 -2.16 2.09
CA THR A 90 -4.67 -2.64 1.07
C THR A 90 -4.53 -1.63 -0.05
N ALA A 91 -5.63 -1.08 -0.58
CA ALA A 91 -5.56 -0.08 -1.64
C ALA A 91 -4.80 1.19 -1.22
N MET A 92 -4.99 1.69 0.01
CA MET A 92 -4.23 2.86 0.50
C MET A 92 -2.75 2.54 0.75
N HIS A 93 -2.42 1.30 1.10
CA HIS A 93 -1.03 0.85 1.16
C HIS A 93 -0.37 0.91 -0.24
N GLU A 94 -1.02 0.31 -1.24
CA GLU A 94 -0.51 0.32 -2.61
C GLU A 94 -0.47 1.72 -3.23
N LEU A 95 -1.44 2.59 -2.93
CA LEU A 95 -1.40 3.98 -3.37
C LEU A 95 -0.25 4.76 -2.74
N CYS A 96 0.22 4.37 -1.53
CA CYS A 96 1.43 4.94 -0.95
C CYS A 96 2.66 4.58 -1.79
N HIS A 97 2.76 3.33 -2.25
CA HIS A 97 3.80 2.95 -3.21
C HIS A 97 3.66 3.69 -4.54
N ALA A 98 2.45 3.88 -5.06
CA ALA A 98 2.25 4.68 -6.27
C ALA A 98 2.75 6.12 -6.10
N HIS A 99 2.46 6.76 -4.97
CA HIS A 99 2.99 8.08 -4.65
C HIS A 99 4.51 8.11 -4.57
N GLN A 100 5.11 7.09 -3.94
CA GLN A 100 6.56 6.93 -3.83
C GLN A 100 7.21 6.75 -5.22
N CYS A 101 6.61 5.94 -6.10
CA CYS A 101 7.04 5.78 -7.49
C CYS A 101 7.01 7.12 -8.24
N ASN A 102 5.90 7.85 -8.16
CA ASN A 102 5.75 9.14 -8.84
C ASN A 102 6.75 10.19 -8.32
N LYS A 103 7.09 10.16 -7.04
CA LYS A 103 8.11 11.05 -6.45
C LYS A 103 9.55 10.70 -6.85
N ALA A 104 9.83 9.47 -7.23
CA ALA A 104 11.17 9.06 -7.66
C ALA A 104 11.58 9.64 -9.03
N GLY A 105 10.63 10.16 -9.81
CA GLY A 105 10.87 10.90 -11.06
C GLY A 105 11.17 10.04 -12.29
N SER A 106 11.34 8.72 -12.15
CA SER A 106 11.29 7.75 -13.26
C SER A 106 11.08 6.32 -12.74
N ASP A 107 10.52 5.45 -13.58
CA ASP A 107 10.25 4.04 -13.25
C ASP A 107 11.54 3.28 -12.85
N ALA A 108 12.65 3.57 -13.55
CA ALA A 108 13.96 2.99 -13.24
C ALA A 108 14.49 3.45 -11.88
N GLN A 109 14.32 4.73 -11.55
CA GLN A 109 14.72 5.26 -10.24
C GLN A 109 13.85 4.72 -9.12
N ALA A 110 12.55 4.51 -9.34
CA ALA A 110 11.67 3.86 -8.37
C ALA A 110 12.13 2.42 -8.07
N ALA A 111 12.45 1.64 -9.11
CA ALA A 111 12.99 0.29 -8.94
C ALA A 111 14.37 0.30 -8.26
N VAL A 112 15.26 1.21 -8.62
CA VAL A 112 16.59 1.36 -7.97
C VAL A 112 16.45 1.80 -6.52
N ASN A 113 15.53 2.71 -6.19
CA ASN A 113 15.29 3.13 -4.82
C ASN A 113 14.79 1.97 -3.95
N TYR A 114 13.93 1.12 -4.51
CA TYR A 114 13.37 -0.02 -3.79
C TYR A 114 14.33 -1.21 -3.68
N LEU A 115 15.18 -1.44 -4.69
CA LEU A 115 16.07 -2.61 -4.75
C LEU A 115 17.53 -2.31 -4.42
N GLY A 116 17.94 -1.04 -4.51
CA GLY A 116 19.32 -0.59 -4.32
C GLY A 116 19.66 -0.20 -2.90
N SER A 117 18.69 -0.15 -1.99
CA SER A 117 18.90 0.14 -0.56
C SER A 117 17.83 -0.54 0.30
N GLU A 118 18.28 -1.43 1.18
CA GLU A 118 17.41 -2.16 2.10
C GLU A 118 16.79 -1.22 3.14
N GLU A 119 17.55 -0.24 3.61
CA GLU A 119 17.08 0.84 4.49
C GLU A 119 15.98 1.68 3.82
N LEU A 120 16.17 2.08 2.55
CA LEU A 120 15.16 2.86 1.83
C LEU A 120 13.89 2.04 1.61
N ARG A 121 14.03 0.76 1.23
CA ARG A 121 12.90 -0.17 1.13
C ARG A 121 12.14 -0.30 2.45
N ALA A 122 12.86 -0.50 3.56
CA ALA A 122 12.28 -0.61 4.90
C ALA A 122 11.47 0.64 5.28
N LYS A 123 11.99 1.84 4.97
CA LYS A 123 11.25 3.10 5.14
C LYS A 123 9.98 3.16 4.27
N LEU A 124 10.10 2.85 2.97
CA LEU A 124 8.99 2.93 2.02
C LEU A 124 7.84 2.01 2.43
N GLU A 125 8.17 0.79 2.85
CA GLU A 125 7.23 -0.18 3.41
C GLU A 125 6.60 0.28 4.73
N ALA A 126 7.39 0.87 5.64
CA ALA A 126 6.87 1.41 6.89
C ALA A 126 5.84 2.53 6.66
N ASP A 127 6.10 3.43 5.71
CA ASP A 127 5.17 4.50 5.32
C ASP A 127 3.88 3.92 4.69
N ALA A 128 4.01 2.96 3.77
CA ALA A 128 2.86 2.32 3.13
C ALA A 128 2.02 1.54 4.15
N LYS A 129 2.67 0.88 5.09
CA LYS A 129 1.99 0.17 6.18
C LYS A 129 1.28 1.13 7.14
N ALA A 130 1.89 2.28 7.45
CA ALA A 130 1.26 3.32 8.24
C ALA A 130 -0.07 3.76 7.61
N CYS A 131 -0.16 3.86 6.28
CA CYS A 131 -1.42 4.10 5.58
C CYS A 131 -2.45 2.97 5.79
N ASN A 132 -2.03 1.70 5.73
CA ASN A 132 -2.90 0.54 5.97
C ASN A 132 -3.51 0.56 7.39
N VAL A 133 -2.66 0.70 8.41
CA VAL A 133 -3.10 0.67 9.80
C VAL A 133 -3.94 1.90 10.14
N PHE A 134 -3.67 3.06 9.53
CA PHE A 134 -4.49 4.25 9.70
C PHE A 134 -5.91 4.05 9.18
N VAL A 135 -6.08 3.45 7.99
CA VAL A 135 -7.42 3.11 7.46
C VAL A 135 -8.18 2.22 8.44
N ARG A 136 -7.52 1.18 8.96
CA ARG A 136 -8.14 0.27 9.95
C ARG A 136 -8.55 1.02 11.20
N TYR A 137 -7.62 1.78 11.79
CA TYR A 137 -7.88 2.58 12.98
C TYR A 137 -9.08 3.51 12.80
N ILE A 138 -9.13 4.26 11.70
CA ILE A 138 -10.21 5.21 11.40
C ILE A 138 -11.57 4.53 11.26
N LEU A 139 -11.63 3.36 10.61
CA LEU A 139 -12.90 2.69 10.28
C LEU A 139 -13.40 1.72 11.36
N THR A 140 -12.50 1.18 12.19
CA THR A 140 -12.82 0.16 13.19
C THR A 140 -12.62 0.64 14.63
N GLY A 141 -11.79 1.68 14.84
CA GLY A 141 -11.34 2.09 16.17
C GLY A 141 -10.28 1.19 16.78
N GLU A 142 -9.80 0.17 16.04
CA GLU A 142 -8.72 -0.71 16.50
C GLU A 142 -7.42 0.07 16.66
N VAL A 143 -6.93 0.15 17.90
CA VAL A 143 -5.74 0.92 18.25
C VAL A 143 -4.51 0.33 17.53
N PRO A 144 -3.81 1.11 16.69
CA PRO A 144 -2.66 0.60 15.95
C PRO A 144 -1.47 0.32 16.88
N SER A 145 -0.64 -0.67 16.51
CA SER A 145 0.61 -0.97 17.22
C SER A 145 1.78 -1.10 16.25
N SER A 146 2.98 -0.71 16.67
CA SER A 146 4.18 -0.80 15.84
C SER A 146 4.47 -2.25 15.44
N THR A 147 4.24 -3.20 16.34
CA THR A 147 4.30 -4.64 16.08
C THR A 147 3.35 -5.06 14.95
N SER A 148 2.11 -4.58 14.95
CA SER A 148 1.13 -4.88 13.88
C SER A 148 1.50 -4.23 12.54
N ALA A 149 2.18 -3.08 12.56
CA ALA A 149 2.66 -2.44 11.36
C ALA A 149 3.82 -3.26 10.74
N VAL A 150 4.85 -3.60 11.51
CA VAL A 150 5.98 -4.36 10.92
C VAL A 150 5.70 -5.85 10.73
N SER A 151 4.56 -6.35 11.21
CA SER A 151 4.11 -7.72 10.95
C SER A 151 3.97 -7.98 9.45
N GLY A 152 4.72 -8.95 8.95
CA GLY A 152 4.76 -9.34 7.54
C GLY A 152 5.84 -8.66 6.70
N LEU A 153 6.54 -7.64 7.20
CA LEU A 153 7.70 -7.05 6.51
C LEU A 153 8.89 -8.01 6.43
N GLY A 154 9.02 -8.89 7.45
CA GLY A 154 10.02 -9.97 7.46
C GLY A 154 9.56 -11.25 6.76
N ALA A 155 8.37 -11.27 6.13
CA ALA A 155 7.92 -12.42 5.36
C ALA A 155 8.61 -12.47 3.98
N ASP A 156 8.71 -13.68 3.42
CA ASP A 156 9.58 -14.11 2.30
C ASP A 156 9.62 -13.22 1.04
N LEU A 157 8.67 -12.29 0.85
CA LEU A 157 8.64 -11.41 -0.32
C LEU A 157 9.73 -10.33 -0.30
N TYR A 158 10.08 -9.84 0.89
CA TYR A 158 10.85 -8.60 1.03
C TYR A 158 12.26 -8.79 1.59
N HIS A 159 12.63 -9.96 2.11
CA HIS A 159 13.97 -10.22 2.68
C HIS A 159 14.50 -9.04 3.51
N ILE A 160 13.65 -8.42 4.33
CA ILE A 160 14.05 -7.36 5.26
C ILE A 160 14.57 -8.07 6.51
N ASP A 161 15.85 -7.91 6.80
CA ASP A 161 16.56 -8.51 7.90
C ASP A 161 16.47 -7.66 9.19
N GLY A 162 17.09 -8.14 10.26
CA GLY A 162 16.87 -7.65 11.63
C GLY A 162 17.02 -6.13 11.80
N PRO A 163 18.15 -5.52 11.40
CA PRO A 163 18.37 -4.07 11.56
C PRO A 163 17.35 -3.21 10.79
N GLU A 164 16.96 -3.64 9.60
CA GLU A 164 16.05 -2.95 8.71
C GLU A 164 14.60 -3.07 9.21
N LEU A 165 14.24 -4.21 9.82
CA LEU A 165 12.97 -4.36 10.53
C LEU A 165 12.89 -3.45 11.75
N GLU A 166 13.97 -3.32 12.51
CA GLU A 166 14.04 -2.38 13.64
C GLU A 166 13.89 -0.94 13.16
N PHE A 167 14.55 -0.57 12.06
CA PHE A 167 14.43 0.74 11.44
C PHE A 167 13.00 1.02 10.95
N ALA A 168 12.39 0.07 10.23
CA ALA A 168 10.99 0.16 9.81
C ALA A 168 10.04 0.31 11.02
N ALA A 169 10.31 -0.39 12.12
CA ALA A 169 9.50 -0.31 13.34
C ALA A 169 9.57 1.07 13.99
N GLN A 170 10.75 1.71 13.99
CA GLN A 170 10.91 3.07 14.50
C GLN A 170 10.13 4.08 13.65
N ILE A 171 10.18 3.96 12.32
CA ILE A 171 9.41 4.82 11.42
C ILE A 171 7.91 4.62 11.63
N ALA A 172 7.45 3.37 11.68
CA ALA A 172 6.06 3.05 11.94
C ALA A 172 5.58 3.60 13.29
N ALA A 173 6.42 3.54 14.33
CA ALA A 173 6.10 4.09 15.65
C ALA A 173 5.83 5.59 15.60
N VAL A 174 6.63 6.38 14.86
CA VAL A 174 6.38 7.83 14.70
C VAL A 174 5.02 8.12 14.09
N HIS A 175 4.62 7.37 13.05
CA HIS A 175 3.30 7.54 12.45
C HIS A 175 2.19 7.16 13.42
N ILE A 176 2.36 6.07 14.17
CA ILE A 176 1.39 5.61 15.16
C ILE A 176 1.23 6.63 16.29
N ASP A 177 2.32 7.16 16.83
CA ASP A 177 2.27 8.21 17.85
C ASP A 177 1.51 9.44 17.36
N THR A 178 1.69 9.79 16.07
CA THR A 178 0.91 10.86 15.42
C THR A 178 -0.59 10.54 15.41
N MET A 179 -0.96 9.31 14.98
CA MET A 179 -2.36 8.85 14.97
C MET A 179 -2.98 8.89 16.37
N LEU A 180 -2.25 8.41 17.38
CA LEU A 180 -2.71 8.36 18.77
C LEU A 180 -2.78 9.74 19.42
N GLY A 181 -1.99 10.70 18.93
CA GLY A 181 -2.11 12.13 19.24
C GLY A 181 -3.36 12.79 18.65
N GLY A 182 -4.15 12.07 17.85
CA GLY A 182 -5.35 12.60 17.18
C GLY A 182 -5.06 13.33 15.87
N GLU A 183 -3.84 13.18 15.33
CA GLU A 183 -3.41 13.82 14.11
C GLU A 183 -3.28 12.81 12.96
N CYS A 184 -3.51 13.28 11.73
CA CYS A 184 -3.29 12.43 10.56
C CYS A 184 -1.78 12.26 10.35
N PRO A 185 -1.27 11.03 10.10
CA PRO A 185 0.12 10.84 9.69
C PRO A 185 0.48 11.78 8.54
N PRO A 186 1.72 12.31 8.50
CA PRO A 186 2.17 13.24 7.46
C PRO A 186 2.49 12.51 6.14
N LEU A 187 1.56 11.65 5.71
CA LEU A 187 1.61 10.86 4.50
C LEU A 187 0.46 11.31 3.59
N ASP A 188 0.79 11.71 2.37
CA ASP A 188 -0.17 12.29 1.41
C ASP A 188 -1.39 11.39 1.18
N VAL A 189 -1.16 10.08 1.11
CA VAL A 189 -2.22 9.07 0.95
C VAL A 189 -3.10 8.96 2.18
N ALA A 190 -2.53 9.01 3.39
CA ALA A 190 -3.31 9.01 4.63
C ALA A 190 -4.19 10.27 4.73
N GLN A 191 -3.63 11.43 4.36
CA GLN A 191 -4.35 12.70 4.33
C GLN A 191 -5.48 12.70 3.30
N THR A 192 -5.21 12.19 2.09
CA THR A 192 -6.22 12.01 1.03
C THR A 192 -7.33 11.07 1.49
N PHE A 193 -6.98 9.94 2.10
CA PHE A 193 -7.98 9.01 2.64
C PHE A 193 -8.87 9.71 3.67
N LEU A 194 -8.27 10.43 4.64
CA LEU A 194 -9.02 11.14 5.67
C LEU A 194 -9.93 12.24 5.08
N GLU A 195 -9.42 13.00 4.10
CA GLU A 195 -10.20 14.00 3.37
C GLU A 195 -11.42 13.37 2.69
N LEU A 196 -11.22 12.26 1.97
CA LEU A 196 -12.28 11.60 1.21
C LEU A 196 -13.32 10.96 2.11
N VAL A 197 -12.91 10.28 3.19
CA VAL A 197 -13.86 9.64 4.13
C VAL A 197 -14.66 10.70 4.88
N ARG A 198 -14.05 11.80 5.34
CA ARG A 198 -14.78 12.93 5.96
C ARG A 198 -15.81 13.55 5.02
N LYS A 199 -15.44 13.67 3.74
CA LYS A 199 -16.29 14.32 2.74
C LYS A 199 -17.47 13.46 2.32
N HIS A 200 -17.28 12.15 2.19
CA HIS A 200 -18.25 11.26 1.55
C HIS A 200 -18.93 10.30 2.50
N TYR A 201 -18.26 9.89 3.57
CA TYR A 201 -18.73 8.88 4.52
C TYR A 201 -18.31 9.19 5.97
N PRO A 202 -18.55 10.43 6.49
CA PRO A 202 -18.09 10.84 7.81
C PRO A 202 -18.65 9.96 8.94
N GLU A 203 -19.82 9.37 8.76
CA GLU A 203 -20.45 8.45 9.69
C GLU A 203 -19.71 7.11 9.83
N LYS A 204 -18.78 6.79 8.91
CA LYS A 204 -17.93 5.59 8.98
C LYS A 204 -16.70 5.78 9.84
N ILE A 205 -16.39 7.03 10.24
CA ILE A 205 -15.25 7.34 11.09
C ILE A 205 -15.58 6.93 12.54
N ALA A 206 -14.96 5.83 12.97
CA ALA A 206 -15.12 5.27 14.30
C ALA A 206 -14.42 6.11 15.37
N VAL A 207 -13.31 6.78 15.03
CA VAL A 207 -12.48 7.54 15.97
C VAL A 207 -12.93 9.02 16.01
N PRO A 208 -13.50 9.52 17.13
CA PRO A 208 -14.14 10.84 17.15
C PRO A 208 -13.21 12.02 16.85
N SER A 209 -11.94 11.96 17.24
CA SER A 209 -10.95 13.02 16.96
C SER A 209 -10.70 13.25 15.46
N PHE A 210 -11.03 12.26 14.62
CA PHE A 210 -10.83 12.30 13.18
C PHE A 210 -12.11 12.56 12.38
N ARG A 211 -13.24 12.81 13.05
CA ARG A 211 -14.47 13.21 12.33
C ARG A 211 -14.33 14.56 11.66
#